data_AF-A0AAF0IYX4-F1
#
_entry.id   AF-A0AAF0IYX4-F1
#
_cell.length_a   1.000
_cell.length_b   1.000
_cell.length_c   1.000
_cell.angle_alpha   90.00
_cell.angle_beta   90.00
_cell.angle_gamma   90.00
#
_symmetry.space_group_name_H-M   'P 1'
#
loop_
_entity.id
_entity.type
_entity.pdbx_description
1 polymer ?
#
loop_
_entity_poly.entity_id
_entity_poly.type
_entity_poly.pdbx_seq_one_letter_code
_entity_poly.pdbx_strand_id
1 'polypeptide(L)'
;MYSLLRWPILWLVFTLILIDFSLYVLVRQIVNLMETIVAWRGYSGVLRNKLRSAQTYPDWKRAALQFDEYRHYDDWKNNDASPFYDWRLVQRIVYAIRGFRKNKDCHGLMGVLNLCLKHGFAGMENRSLYSQSFYGTKRLIEEFYEEVDGALSDFEASSDIPPDVKHAFYGTASKNLGRIALCLSGGASFAYYHFGVVRTLLDANLLPNIISGTSAGGLVGALICTRTNDELKEILVPELARHITGCDDPMHVWMYRMFLTGARFDAIKWARQVQFFTRGSMTFREAFERTGKILNISVVPFDQHSPAQLLNYVTAPDCLIWSAVLASAAVPGILNPVFLMQKMPDNSVQPWSWGNKFRDGSLRVDIPLETLHSMFNVTYPIVSQVNPHVHLFHFGNRAEHVLKLNLLTNFRILKDLDLMPKMLGQDWSNVFLQSFEGSVTIYPKSRFLDWPRILTDPNPDELARMMRAGQYVTFPKLHMLSNRTRIERAILRGRFKYRLDASETEEDDSDSELNIAATQAKNLLLGECNKTPSKRSMASNFQREAQEELERRDMTVVSDLDQEDLYQLLEEFEASQDVSMDDGDENEDEDEAAKLHARRPVVHDSDEEIP
;
A
#
# COMPACT_ATOMS: atom_id res chain seq x y z
N MET A 1 14.50 -36.51 -18.71
CA MET A 1 13.04 -36.69 -18.91
C MET A 1 12.27 -35.38 -18.71
N TYR A 2 12.52 -34.64 -17.63
CA TYR A 2 11.87 -33.34 -17.34
C TYR A 2 12.01 -32.32 -18.49
N SER A 3 13.23 -32.06 -19.00
CA SER A 3 13.46 -31.12 -20.12
C SER A 3 12.71 -31.49 -21.43
N LEU A 4 12.58 -32.78 -21.72
CA LEU A 4 11.91 -33.30 -22.92
C LEU A 4 10.37 -33.23 -22.82
N LEU A 5 9.80 -33.45 -21.63
CA LEU A 5 8.36 -33.36 -21.38
C LEU A 5 7.89 -31.93 -21.06
N ARG A 6 8.80 -31.04 -20.65
CA ARG A 6 8.49 -29.65 -20.31
C ARG A 6 7.82 -28.92 -21.46
N TRP A 7 8.41 -28.95 -22.65
CA TRP A 7 7.91 -28.23 -23.82
C TRP A 7 6.53 -28.69 -24.32
N PRO A 8 6.23 -30.00 -24.47
CA PRO A 8 4.90 -30.43 -24.88
C PRO A 8 3.83 -30.13 -23.81
N ILE A 9 4.15 -30.28 -22.52
CA ILE A 9 3.23 -29.93 -21.42
C ILE A 9 2.99 -28.41 -21.38
N LEU A 10 4.05 -27.60 -21.51
CA LEU A 10 3.96 -26.15 -21.58
C LEU A 10 3.06 -25.71 -22.73
N TRP A 11 3.25 -26.28 -23.93
CA TRP A 11 2.45 -25.94 -25.09
C TRP A 11 0.97 -26.33 -24.92
N LEU A 12 0.70 -27.49 -24.31
CA LEU A 12 -0.66 -27.94 -23.99
C LEU A 12 -1.34 -27.00 -22.98
N VAL A 13 -0.69 -26.70 -21.86
CA VAL A 13 -1.21 -25.80 -20.83
C VAL A 13 -1.42 -24.39 -21.38
N PHE A 14 -0.47 -23.87 -22.17
CA PHE A 14 -0.58 -22.55 -22.80
C PHE A 14 -1.74 -22.50 -23.81
N THR A 15 -1.94 -23.58 -24.58
CA THR A 15 -3.07 -23.68 -25.51
C THR A 15 -4.40 -23.68 -24.77
N LEU A 16 -4.49 -24.39 -23.64
CA LEU A 16 -5.69 -24.35 -22.77
C LEU A 16 -5.94 -22.94 -22.22
N ILE A 17 -4.89 -22.27 -21.72
CA ILE A 17 -4.98 -20.87 -21.26
C ILE A 17 -5.47 -19.96 -22.39
N LEU A 18 -4.95 -20.10 -23.60
CA LEU A 18 -5.35 -19.28 -24.75
C LEU A 18 -6.83 -19.51 -25.14
N ILE A 19 -7.28 -20.76 -25.10
CA ILE A 19 -8.69 -21.12 -25.36
C ILE A 19 -9.60 -20.53 -24.29
N ASP A 20 -9.29 -20.75 -23.01
CA ASP A 20 -10.06 -20.23 -21.89
C ASP A 20 -10.11 -18.70 -21.91
N PHE A 21 -8.98 -18.04 -22.21
CA PHE A 21 -8.90 -16.60 -22.35
C PHE A 21 -9.74 -16.08 -23.51
N SER A 22 -9.68 -16.73 -24.68
CA SER A 22 -10.47 -16.36 -25.86
C SER A 22 -11.97 -16.51 -25.59
N LEU A 23 -12.37 -17.61 -24.94
CA LEU A 23 -13.75 -17.85 -24.54
C LEU A 23 -14.22 -16.82 -23.51
N TYR A 24 -13.38 -16.50 -22.52
CA TYR A 24 -13.65 -15.44 -21.55
C TYR A 24 -13.90 -14.09 -22.24
N VAL A 25 -13.01 -13.67 -23.15
CA VAL A 25 -13.16 -12.41 -23.90
C VAL A 25 -14.45 -12.42 -24.71
N LEU A 26 -14.77 -13.53 -25.40
CA LEU A 26 -15.99 -13.65 -26.19
C LEU A 26 -17.25 -13.52 -25.33
N VAL A 27 -17.33 -14.26 -24.23
CA VAL A 27 -18.45 -14.16 -23.27
C VAL A 27 -18.58 -12.72 -22.76
N ARG A 28 -17.45 -12.08 -22.45
CA ARG A 28 -17.45 -10.71 -21.96
C ARG A 28 -17.96 -9.69 -22.98
N GLN A 29 -17.58 -9.84 -24.25
CA GLN A 29 -18.09 -8.96 -25.31
C GLN A 29 -19.60 -9.14 -25.50
N ILE A 30 -20.11 -10.37 -25.39
CA ILE A 30 -21.56 -10.64 -25.45
C ILE A 30 -22.27 -9.98 -24.27
N VAL A 31 -21.76 -10.13 -23.04
CA VAL A 31 -22.33 -9.49 -21.84
C VAL A 31 -22.31 -7.97 -21.99
N ASN A 32 -21.18 -7.38 -22.39
CA ASN A 32 -21.06 -5.94 -22.61
C ASN A 32 -22.08 -5.43 -23.66
N LEU A 33 -22.27 -6.16 -24.75
CA LEU A 33 -23.25 -5.83 -25.79
C LEU A 33 -24.67 -5.88 -25.23
N MET A 34 -25.02 -6.96 -24.52
CA MET A 34 -26.34 -7.13 -23.91
C MET A 34 -26.62 -6.06 -22.85
N GLU A 35 -25.67 -5.80 -21.95
CA GLU A 35 -25.76 -4.72 -20.96
C GLU A 35 -25.91 -3.37 -21.64
N THR A 36 -25.20 -3.12 -22.73
CA THR A 36 -25.32 -1.86 -23.47
C THR A 36 -26.72 -1.74 -24.09
N ILE A 37 -27.24 -2.80 -24.68
CA ILE A 37 -28.57 -2.77 -25.31
C ILE A 37 -29.67 -2.61 -24.26
N VAL A 38 -29.61 -3.33 -23.14
CA VAL A 38 -30.67 -3.33 -22.12
C VAL A 38 -30.59 -2.09 -21.23
N ALA A 39 -29.39 -1.75 -20.77
CA ALA A 39 -29.24 -0.73 -19.74
C ALA A 39 -29.32 0.71 -20.27
N TRP A 40 -29.21 0.90 -21.59
CA TRP A 40 -29.23 2.23 -22.23
C TRP A 40 -30.58 2.61 -22.83
N ARG A 41 -31.59 1.76 -22.69
CA ARG A 41 -32.95 2.05 -23.19
C ARG A 41 -33.73 2.96 -22.25
N GLY A 42 -34.53 3.85 -22.85
CA GLY A 42 -35.48 4.70 -22.15
C GLY A 42 -34.86 5.66 -21.13
N TYR A 43 -35.60 5.95 -20.06
CA TYR A 43 -35.19 6.90 -19.03
C TYR A 43 -33.95 6.47 -18.24
N SER A 44 -33.70 5.16 -18.13
CA SER A 44 -32.46 4.61 -17.53
C SER A 44 -31.19 5.06 -18.27
N GLY A 45 -31.25 5.16 -19.60
CA GLY A 45 -30.13 5.65 -20.41
C GLY A 45 -29.83 7.13 -20.16
N VAL A 46 -30.88 7.95 -20.04
CA VAL A 46 -30.75 9.39 -19.74
C VAL A 46 -30.09 9.61 -18.37
N LEU A 47 -30.53 8.89 -17.34
CA LEU A 47 -29.93 9.00 -16.00
C LEU A 47 -28.49 8.48 -15.95
N ARG A 48 -28.16 7.41 -16.69
CA ARG A 48 -26.77 6.94 -16.85
C ARG A 48 -25.88 7.96 -17.56
N ASN A 49 -26.41 8.65 -18.56
CA ASN A 49 -25.70 9.74 -19.21
C ASN A 49 -25.45 10.91 -18.25
N LYS A 50 -26.45 11.28 -17.44
CA LYS A 50 -26.27 12.28 -16.38
C LYS A 50 -25.15 11.89 -15.41
N LEU A 51 -25.16 10.64 -14.93
CA LEU A 51 -24.09 10.10 -14.07
C LEU A 51 -22.70 10.19 -14.74
N ARG A 52 -22.58 9.81 -16.01
CA ARG A 52 -21.31 9.88 -16.75
C ARG A 52 -20.85 11.30 -17.05
N SER A 53 -21.78 12.23 -17.22
CA SER A 53 -21.48 13.64 -17.53
C SER A 53 -21.06 14.45 -16.30
N ALA A 54 -21.34 13.95 -15.09
CA ALA A 54 -21.03 14.65 -13.85
C ALA A 54 -19.52 14.85 -13.68
N GLN A 55 -19.11 16.11 -13.51
CA GLN A 55 -17.71 16.48 -13.28
C GLN A 55 -17.36 16.54 -11.78
N THR A 56 -18.37 16.80 -10.94
CA THR A 56 -18.18 16.95 -9.49
C THR A 56 -18.93 15.87 -8.73
N TYR A 57 -18.43 15.52 -7.54
CA TYR A 57 -19.10 14.55 -6.67
C TYR A 57 -20.53 14.97 -6.27
N PRO A 58 -20.83 16.24 -5.92
CA PRO A 58 -22.19 16.67 -5.63
C PRO A 58 -23.16 16.47 -6.82
N ASP A 59 -22.71 16.75 -8.04
CA ASP A 59 -23.52 16.53 -9.25
C ASP A 59 -23.77 15.05 -9.48
N TRP A 60 -22.73 14.23 -9.31
CA TRP A 60 -22.81 12.79 -9.41
C TRP A 60 -23.77 12.21 -8.37
N LYS A 61 -23.68 12.66 -7.11
CA LYS A 61 -24.57 12.25 -6.01
C LYS A 61 -26.03 12.58 -6.30
N ARG A 62 -26.33 13.77 -6.83
CA ARG A 62 -27.71 14.15 -7.22
C ARG A 62 -28.25 13.23 -8.32
N ALA A 63 -27.44 12.93 -9.33
CA ALA A 63 -27.83 12.01 -10.39
C ALA A 63 -28.00 10.56 -9.88
N ALA A 64 -27.17 10.13 -8.92
CA ALA A 64 -27.25 8.81 -8.30
C ALA A 64 -28.54 8.64 -7.49
N LEU A 65 -28.90 9.64 -6.68
CA LEU A 65 -30.14 9.63 -5.91
C LEU A 65 -31.38 9.59 -6.82
N GLN A 66 -31.40 10.37 -7.91
CA GLN A 66 -32.46 10.29 -8.91
C GLN A 66 -32.56 8.91 -9.57
N PHE A 67 -31.42 8.23 -9.74
CA PHE A 67 -31.39 6.87 -10.28
C PHE A 67 -31.97 5.85 -9.30
N ASP A 68 -31.58 5.95 -8.03
CA ASP A 68 -32.05 5.08 -6.95
C ASP A 68 -33.57 5.21 -6.76
N GLU A 69 -34.09 6.43 -6.79
CA GLU A 69 -35.53 6.72 -6.69
C GLU A 69 -36.30 6.10 -7.87
N TYR A 70 -35.81 6.28 -9.10
CA TYR A 70 -36.43 5.72 -10.30
C TYR A 70 -36.46 4.18 -10.32
N ARG A 71 -35.47 3.53 -9.69
CA ARG A 71 -35.40 2.05 -9.58
C ARG A 71 -36.00 1.51 -8.30
N HIS A 72 -36.57 2.36 -7.44
CA HIS A 72 -37.12 1.99 -6.13
C HIS A 72 -36.09 1.26 -5.25
N TYR A 73 -34.81 1.64 -5.34
CA TYR A 73 -33.77 1.06 -4.48
C TYR A 73 -33.90 1.50 -3.03
N ASP A 74 -34.65 2.56 -2.75
CA ASP A 74 -34.92 3.00 -1.38
C ASP A 74 -35.74 1.98 -0.57
N ASP A 75 -36.61 1.20 -1.20
CA ASP A 75 -37.33 0.09 -0.55
C ASP A 75 -36.34 -0.95 -0.01
N TRP A 76 -35.30 -1.25 -0.79
CA TRP A 76 -34.22 -2.13 -0.34
C TRP A 76 -33.38 -1.50 0.77
N LYS A 77 -33.13 -0.17 0.74
CA LYS A 77 -32.37 0.52 1.79
C LYS A 77 -33.11 0.52 3.13
N ASN A 78 -34.44 0.62 3.09
CA ASN A 78 -35.31 0.64 4.27
C ASN A 78 -35.57 -0.76 4.85
N ASN A 79 -35.32 -1.83 4.08
CA ASN A 79 -35.38 -3.19 4.59
C ASN A 79 -34.04 -3.58 5.22
N ASP A 80 -34.01 -3.77 6.54
CA ASP A 80 -32.80 -4.14 7.27
C ASP A 80 -32.28 -5.54 6.92
N ALA A 81 -33.14 -6.46 6.49
CA ALA A 81 -32.72 -7.83 6.24
C ALA A 81 -31.81 -7.94 5.00
N SER A 82 -30.64 -8.56 5.18
CA SER A 82 -29.74 -8.91 4.09
C SER A 82 -28.84 -10.09 4.47
N PRO A 83 -28.46 -10.97 3.53
CA PRO A 83 -27.53 -12.08 3.80
C PRO A 83 -26.06 -11.64 3.92
N PHE A 84 -25.76 -10.36 3.66
CA PHE A 84 -24.38 -9.86 3.54
C PHE A 84 -23.83 -9.29 4.85
N TYR A 85 -24.67 -9.13 5.89
CA TYR A 85 -24.28 -8.65 7.22
C TYR A 85 -25.26 -9.17 8.29
N ASP A 86 -24.82 -9.21 9.54
CA ASP A 86 -25.68 -9.58 10.68
C ASP A 86 -26.50 -8.36 11.13
N TRP A 87 -27.62 -8.14 10.46
CA TRP A 87 -28.53 -7.04 10.73
C TRP A 87 -29.14 -7.11 12.14
N ARG A 88 -29.34 -8.30 12.71
CA ARG A 88 -29.90 -8.47 14.06
C ARG A 88 -28.94 -7.98 15.12
N LEU A 89 -27.66 -8.30 14.97
CA LEU A 89 -26.61 -7.80 15.87
C LEU A 89 -26.50 -6.28 15.79
N VAL A 90 -26.46 -5.72 14.57
CA VAL A 90 -26.37 -4.25 14.38
C VAL A 90 -27.58 -3.55 15.01
N GLN A 91 -28.80 -4.05 14.79
CA GLN A 91 -30.01 -3.47 15.35
C GLN A 91 -30.01 -3.47 16.89
N ARG A 92 -29.57 -4.57 17.52
CA ARG A 92 -29.43 -4.66 18.98
C ARG A 92 -28.43 -3.64 19.53
N ILE A 93 -27.30 -3.46 18.83
CA ILE A 93 -26.26 -2.51 19.23
C ILE A 93 -26.74 -1.07 19.08
N VAL A 94 -27.38 -0.73 17.96
CA VAL A 94 -27.98 0.61 17.75
C VAL A 94 -28.98 0.92 18.87
N TYR A 95 -29.85 -0.04 19.21
CA TYR A 95 -30.79 0.13 20.32
C TYR A 95 -30.09 0.30 21.67
N ALA A 96 -29.05 -0.49 21.95
CA ALA A 96 -28.27 -0.39 23.19
C ALA A 96 -27.55 0.96 23.30
N ILE A 97 -26.89 1.42 22.23
CA ILE A 97 -26.22 2.74 22.19
C ILE A 97 -27.23 3.85 22.46
N ARG A 98 -28.38 3.85 21.78
CA ARG A 98 -29.45 4.83 22.02
C ARG A 98 -29.94 4.83 23.46
N GLY A 99 -30.11 3.64 24.05
CA GLY A 99 -30.51 3.46 25.44
C GLY A 99 -29.49 4.06 26.43
N PHE A 100 -28.21 3.71 26.29
CA PHE A 100 -27.15 4.22 27.16
C PHE A 100 -26.94 5.72 27.01
N ARG A 101 -26.99 6.25 25.77
CA ARG A 101 -26.91 7.70 25.51
C ARG A 101 -28.06 8.47 26.15
N LYS A 102 -29.30 7.97 26.03
CA LYS A 102 -30.48 8.60 26.65
C LYS A 102 -30.39 8.63 28.18
N ASN A 103 -29.85 7.57 28.77
CA ASN A 103 -29.67 7.46 30.21
C ASN A 103 -28.38 8.15 30.72
N LYS A 104 -27.54 8.68 29.81
CA LYS A 104 -26.21 9.22 30.10
C LYS A 104 -25.30 8.26 30.87
N ASP A 105 -25.45 6.97 30.64
CA ASP A 105 -24.61 5.93 31.25
C ASP A 105 -23.33 5.73 30.41
N CYS A 106 -22.28 6.44 30.81
CA CYS A 106 -20.99 6.43 30.13
C CYS A 106 -20.27 5.07 30.26
N HIS A 107 -20.44 4.34 31.36
CA HIS A 107 -19.80 3.05 31.57
C HIS A 107 -20.41 1.96 30.68
N GLY A 108 -21.74 1.90 30.61
CA GLY A 108 -22.44 1.02 29.68
C GLY A 108 -22.09 1.32 28.22
N LEU A 109 -21.98 2.61 27.87
CA LEU A 109 -21.60 3.06 26.54
C LEU A 109 -20.18 2.59 26.16
N MET A 110 -19.21 2.72 27.07
CA MET A 110 -17.84 2.24 26.87
C MET A 110 -17.79 0.73 26.58
N GLY A 111 -18.59 -0.07 27.30
CA GLY A 111 -18.70 -1.51 27.08
C GLY A 111 -19.19 -1.86 25.67
N VAL A 112 -20.24 -1.17 25.22
CA VAL A 112 -20.80 -1.38 23.87
C VAL A 112 -19.85 -0.91 22.78
N LEU A 113 -19.21 0.26 22.96
CA LEU A 113 -18.25 0.80 22.00
C LEU A 113 -17.03 -0.13 21.84
N ASN A 114 -16.50 -0.71 22.91
CA ASN A 114 -15.43 -1.69 22.84
C ASN A 114 -15.80 -2.95 22.04
N LEU A 115 -17.08 -3.32 22.01
CA LEU A 115 -17.57 -4.45 21.24
C LEU A 115 -17.67 -4.10 19.75
N CYS A 116 -18.17 -2.91 19.41
CA CYS A 116 -18.49 -2.54 18.02
C CYS A 116 -17.33 -1.89 17.24
N LEU A 117 -16.36 -1.27 17.92
CA LEU A 117 -15.20 -0.62 17.30
C LEU A 117 -14.11 -1.63 16.93
N LYS A 118 -14.46 -2.57 16.02
CA LYS A 118 -13.58 -3.62 15.52
C LYS A 118 -13.61 -3.67 14.00
N HIS A 119 -12.52 -4.10 13.37
CA HIS A 119 -12.51 -4.35 11.94
C HIS A 119 -13.55 -5.43 11.55
N GLY A 120 -14.29 -5.21 10.45
CA GLY A 120 -15.24 -6.18 9.93
C GLY A 120 -16.48 -6.42 10.80
N PHE A 121 -16.80 -5.53 11.74
CA PHE A 121 -17.94 -5.72 12.65
C PHE A 121 -19.24 -6.02 11.90
N ALA A 122 -19.87 -7.15 12.26
CA ALA A 122 -21.11 -7.67 11.68
C ALA A 122 -21.15 -7.79 10.14
N GLY A 123 -20.02 -7.67 9.44
CA GLY A 123 -19.98 -7.67 7.97
C GLY A 123 -20.54 -6.40 7.29
N MET A 124 -20.71 -5.28 8.01
CA MET A 124 -21.31 -4.05 7.47
C MET A 124 -20.52 -3.41 6.32
N GLU A 125 -19.23 -3.73 6.21
CA GLU A 125 -18.32 -3.22 5.19
C GLU A 125 -18.28 -4.11 3.93
N ASN A 126 -19.21 -5.07 3.79
CA ASN A 126 -19.26 -5.97 2.64
C ASN A 126 -19.59 -5.20 1.34
N ARG A 127 -18.73 -5.35 0.34
CA ARG A 127 -18.86 -4.69 -0.97
C ARG A 127 -20.20 -4.95 -1.67
N SER A 128 -20.79 -6.13 -1.46
CA SER A 128 -22.06 -6.53 -2.10
C SER A 128 -23.23 -5.68 -1.62
N LEU A 129 -23.17 -5.09 -0.43
CA LEU A 129 -24.17 -4.15 0.07
C LEU A 129 -24.12 -2.83 -0.71
N TYR A 130 -22.92 -2.29 -0.86
CA TYR A 130 -22.66 -1.02 -1.55
C TYR A 130 -22.74 -1.11 -3.08
N SER A 131 -23.05 -2.28 -3.64
CA SER A 131 -23.31 -2.45 -5.08
C SER A 131 -24.79 -2.52 -5.45
N GLN A 132 -25.70 -2.61 -4.47
CA GLN A 132 -27.15 -2.72 -4.72
C GLN A 132 -27.81 -1.39 -5.07
N SER A 133 -27.25 -0.28 -4.59
CA SER A 133 -27.70 1.08 -4.88
C SER A 133 -26.55 1.94 -5.38
N PHE A 134 -26.85 3.01 -6.11
CA PHE A 134 -25.82 3.92 -6.60
C PHE A 134 -25.25 4.79 -5.47
N TYR A 135 -26.08 5.21 -4.51
CA TYR A 135 -25.62 6.02 -3.38
C TYR A 135 -26.08 5.44 -2.03
N GLY A 136 -25.11 5.22 -1.14
CA GLY A 136 -25.34 4.74 0.22
C GLY A 136 -25.51 3.22 0.30
N THR A 137 -25.96 2.76 1.47
CA THR A 137 -26.30 1.36 1.75
C THR A 137 -27.62 1.28 2.52
N LYS A 138 -27.81 0.22 3.32
CA LYS A 138 -28.92 0.04 4.26
C LYS A 138 -29.00 1.17 5.28
N ARG A 139 -30.21 1.65 5.57
CA ARG A 139 -30.47 2.70 6.59
C ARG A 139 -29.93 2.32 7.95
N LEU A 140 -30.11 1.07 8.37
CA LEU A 140 -29.57 0.57 9.64
C LEU A 140 -28.05 0.72 9.78
N ILE A 141 -27.30 0.57 8.68
CA ILE A 141 -25.84 0.74 8.70
C ILE A 141 -25.48 2.22 8.85
N GLU A 142 -26.19 3.11 8.14
CA GLU A 142 -25.99 4.55 8.27
C GLU A 142 -26.32 5.03 9.71
N GLU A 143 -27.44 4.56 10.26
CA GLU A 143 -27.82 4.83 11.65
C GLU A 143 -26.76 4.33 12.63
N PHE A 144 -26.16 3.16 12.40
CA PHE A 144 -25.07 2.66 13.24
C PHE A 144 -23.88 3.63 13.26
N TYR A 145 -23.42 4.10 12.10
CA TYR A 145 -22.29 5.03 12.03
C TYR A 145 -22.61 6.38 12.69
N GLU A 146 -23.83 6.89 12.53
CA GLU A 146 -24.30 8.11 13.19
C GLU A 146 -24.37 7.97 14.72
N GLU A 147 -24.92 6.86 15.20
CA GLU A 147 -25.06 6.61 16.63
C GLU A 147 -23.71 6.39 17.31
N VAL A 148 -22.76 5.70 16.66
CA VAL A 148 -21.40 5.52 17.16
C VAL A 148 -20.64 6.84 17.22
N ASP A 149 -20.75 7.70 16.20
CA ASP A 149 -20.10 9.01 16.23
C ASP A 149 -20.68 9.92 17.33
N GLY A 150 -22.00 9.89 17.50
CA GLY A 150 -22.67 10.57 18.61
C GLY A 150 -22.25 10.00 19.97
N ALA A 151 -22.14 8.68 20.10
CA ALA A 151 -21.68 8.00 21.31
C ALA A 151 -20.23 8.37 21.66
N LEU A 152 -19.33 8.42 20.66
CA LEU A 152 -17.95 8.85 20.86
C LEU A 152 -17.86 10.31 21.29
N SER A 153 -18.73 11.17 20.76
CA SER A 153 -18.81 12.58 21.16
C SER A 153 -19.34 12.75 22.60
N ASP A 154 -20.38 11.99 22.97
CA ASP A 154 -20.92 11.98 24.33
C ASP A 154 -19.91 11.41 25.35
N PHE A 155 -19.18 10.35 24.97
CA PHE A 155 -18.09 9.77 25.76
C PHE A 155 -16.91 10.72 25.92
N GLU A 156 -16.59 11.53 24.89
CA GLU A 156 -15.55 12.55 24.98
C GLU A 156 -15.97 13.69 25.94
N ALA A 157 -17.24 14.09 25.90
CA ALA A 157 -17.78 15.19 26.71
C ALA A 157 -18.03 14.83 28.18
N SER A 158 -18.17 13.54 28.52
CA SER A 158 -18.48 13.12 29.88
C SER A 158 -17.32 13.37 30.85
N SER A 159 -17.62 13.73 32.10
CA SER A 159 -16.62 13.83 33.18
C SER A 159 -16.60 12.58 34.08
N ASP A 160 -17.51 11.64 33.86
CA ASP A 160 -17.72 10.48 34.74
C ASP A 160 -16.56 9.47 34.68
N ILE A 161 -15.78 9.48 33.60
CA ILE A 161 -14.70 8.53 33.35
C ILE A 161 -13.37 9.28 33.40
N PRO A 162 -12.39 8.82 34.21
CA PRO A 162 -11.07 9.42 34.28
C PRO A 162 -10.37 9.49 32.91
N PRO A 163 -9.54 10.52 32.66
CA PRO A 163 -8.84 10.70 31.38
C PRO A 163 -7.96 9.50 31.01
N ASP A 164 -7.32 8.84 31.97
CA ASP A 164 -6.45 7.67 31.74
C ASP A 164 -7.23 6.48 31.15
N VAL A 165 -8.43 6.25 31.68
CA VAL A 165 -9.33 5.19 31.17
C VAL A 165 -9.79 5.52 29.76
N LYS A 166 -10.04 6.81 29.46
CA LYS A 166 -10.35 7.25 28.10
C LYS A 166 -9.17 7.06 27.16
N HIS A 167 -7.96 7.41 27.58
CA HIS A 167 -6.74 7.19 26.79
C HIS A 167 -6.55 5.70 26.47
N ALA A 168 -6.70 4.82 27.47
CA ALA A 168 -6.63 3.37 27.29
C ALA A 168 -7.74 2.83 26.36
N PHE A 169 -8.95 3.35 26.47
CA PHE A 169 -10.07 3.04 25.58
C PHE A 169 -9.75 3.42 24.13
N TYR A 170 -9.35 4.66 23.85
CA TYR A 170 -9.03 5.11 22.50
C TYR A 170 -7.80 4.38 21.92
N GLY A 171 -6.83 4.04 22.77
CA GLY A 171 -5.69 3.19 22.38
C GLY A 171 -6.14 1.80 21.93
N THR A 172 -7.05 1.16 22.68
CA THR A 172 -7.62 -0.15 22.35
C THR A 172 -8.52 -0.09 21.12
N ALA A 173 -9.40 0.91 21.03
CA ALA A 173 -10.28 1.12 19.89
C ALA A 173 -9.47 1.38 18.60
N SER A 174 -8.39 2.16 18.68
CA SER A 174 -7.49 2.40 17.54
C SER A 174 -6.78 1.12 17.08
N LYS A 175 -6.36 0.26 18.02
CA LYS A 175 -5.76 -1.05 17.70
C LYS A 175 -6.76 -2.00 17.05
N ASN A 176 -7.98 -2.11 17.60
CA ASN A 176 -9.02 -3.02 17.14
C ASN A 176 -9.66 -2.61 15.81
N LEU A 177 -9.87 -1.30 15.61
CA LEU A 177 -10.39 -0.78 14.36
C LEU A 177 -9.32 -0.89 13.27
N GLY A 178 -8.08 -0.52 13.59
CA GLY A 178 -6.98 -0.38 12.64
C GLY A 178 -7.09 0.88 11.77
N ARG A 179 -6.15 1.04 10.84
CA ARG A 179 -6.00 2.24 10.02
C ARG A 179 -6.34 2.01 8.55
N ILE A 180 -6.74 3.08 7.88
CA ILE A 180 -6.94 3.10 6.42
C ILE A 180 -5.60 3.39 5.72
N ALA A 181 -5.34 2.70 4.61
CA ALA A 181 -4.22 3.00 3.72
C ALA A 181 -4.66 3.08 2.27
N LEU A 182 -4.01 3.92 1.46
CA LEU A 182 -4.18 3.95 0.00
C LEU A 182 -3.02 3.19 -0.66
N CYS A 183 -3.32 2.13 -1.38
CA CYS A 183 -2.36 1.32 -2.11
C CYS A 183 -2.50 1.56 -3.61
N LEU A 184 -1.43 2.04 -4.24
CA LEU A 184 -1.36 2.40 -5.65
C LEU A 184 -0.54 1.33 -6.39
N SER A 185 -1.24 0.50 -7.15
CA SER A 185 -0.63 -0.56 -7.95
C SER A 185 0.19 -0.01 -9.12
N GLY A 186 1.15 -0.81 -9.58
CA GLY A 186 1.88 -0.60 -10.82
C GLY A 186 0.98 -0.64 -12.07
N GLY A 187 1.54 -0.29 -13.22
CA GLY A 187 0.80 -0.33 -14.49
C GLY A 187 1.31 0.63 -15.57
N ALA A 188 2.58 1.04 -15.50
CA ALA A 188 3.18 2.03 -16.40
C ALA A 188 2.31 3.30 -16.52
N SER A 189 1.98 3.77 -17.74
CA SER A 189 1.14 4.97 -17.90
C SER A 189 -0.27 4.83 -17.32
N PHE A 190 -0.80 3.62 -17.10
CA PHE A 190 -2.10 3.47 -16.44
C PHE A 190 -2.06 3.95 -14.97
N ALA A 191 -0.87 4.09 -14.38
CA ALA A 191 -0.73 4.75 -13.08
C ALA A 191 -1.28 6.19 -13.07
N TYR A 192 -1.39 6.87 -14.21
CA TYR A 192 -1.96 8.23 -14.26
C TYR A 192 -3.46 8.27 -13.98
N TYR A 193 -4.18 7.14 -14.06
CA TYR A 193 -5.55 7.05 -13.55
C TYR A 193 -5.62 7.30 -12.03
N HIS A 194 -4.56 6.99 -11.29
CA HIS A 194 -4.48 7.22 -9.84
C HIS A 194 -4.60 8.70 -9.49
N PHE A 195 -4.14 9.62 -10.34
CA PHE A 195 -4.31 11.06 -10.09
C PHE A 195 -5.78 11.45 -9.95
N GLY A 196 -6.68 10.83 -10.71
CA GLY A 196 -8.12 11.02 -10.57
C GLY A 196 -8.69 10.48 -9.26
N VAL A 197 -8.24 9.29 -8.86
CA VAL A 197 -8.64 8.66 -7.59
C VAL A 197 -8.19 9.53 -6.41
N VAL A 198 -6.92 9.92 -6.41
CA VAL A 198 -6.29 10.76 -5.39
C VAL A 198 -6.96 12.13 -5.33
N ARG A 199 -7.20 12.76 -6.48
CA ARG A 199 -7.91 14.04 -6.56
C ARG A 199 -9.28 13.95 -5.91
N THR A 200 -10.02 12.89 -6.18
CA THR A 200 -11.35 12.67 -5.61
C THR A 200 -11.32 12.48 -4.11
N LEU A 201 -10.38 11.68 -3.60
CA LEU A 201 -10.18 11.50 -2.16
C LEU A 201 -9.71 12.80 -1.48
N LEU A 202 -8.87 13.59 -2.15
CA LEU A 202 -8.39 14.87 -1.66
C LEU A 202 -9.51 15.92 -1.57
N ASP A 203 -10.31 16.06 -2.64
CA ASP A 203 -11.44 17.00 -2.69
C ASP A 203 -12.54 16.64 -1.67
N ALA A 204 -12.74 15.34 -1.40
CA ALA A 204 -13.65 14.87 -0.37
C ALA A 204 -13.07 14.93 1.06
N ASN A 205 -11.81 15.34 1.22
CA ASN A 205 -11.06 15.25 2.48
C ASN A 205 -11.10 13.83 3.08
N LEU A 206 -10.86 12.81 2.26
CA LEU A 206 -10.81 11.38 2.60
C LEU A 206 -9.47 10.72 2.22
N LEU A 207 -8.46 11.50 1.82
CA LEU A 207 -7.13 10.98 1.49
C LEU A 207 -6.45 10.41 2.75
N PRO A 208 -6.11 9.10 2.79
CA PRO A 208 -5.43 8.51 3.94
C PRO A 208 -4.01 9.05 4.11
N ASN A 209 -3.49 8.99 5.35
CA ASN A 209 -2.11 9.38 5.63
C ASN A 209 -1.10 8.26 5.34
N ILE A 210 -1.53 7.00 5.26
CA ILE A 210 -0.68 5.88 4.88
C ILE A 210 -0.86 5.62 3.39
N ILE A 211 0.19 5.85 2.61
CA ILE A 211 0.22 5.62 1.17
C ILE A 211 1.25 4.53 0.88
N SER A 212 0.87 3.54 0.08
CA SER A 212 1.77 2.52 -0.46
C SER A 212 1.72 2.60 -1.97
N GLY A 213 2.88 2.53 -2.62
CA GLY A 213 2.97 2.56 -4.07
C GLY A 213 4.04 1.62 -4.59
N THR A 214 3.74 0.98 -5.72
CA THR A 214 4.65 0.04 -6.38
C THR A 214 4.85 0.46 -7.82
N SER A 215 6.10 0.43 -8.30
CA SER A 215 6.46 0.82 -9.67
C SER A 215 5.97 2.23 -10.00
N ALA A 216 5.27 2.43 -11.12
CA ALA A 216 4.66 3.71 -11.48
C ALA A 216 3.64 4.23 -10.42
N GLY A 217 3.04 3.36 -9.61
CA GLY A 217 2.22 3.76 -8.46
C GLY A 217 3.05 4.37 -7.33
N GLY A 218 4.33 3.97 -7.19
CA GLY A 218 5.31 4.57 -6.28
C GLY A 218 5.66 6.01 -6.66
N LEU A 219 5.74 6.32 -7.95
CA LEU A 219 5.92 7.69 -8.45
C LEU A 219 4.75 8.61 -8.03
N VAL A 220 3.51 8.12 -8.21
CA VAL A 220 2.31 8.85 -7.79
C VAL A 220 2.26 8.98 -6.26
N GLY A 221 2.58 7.91 -5.53
CA GLY A 221 2.68 7.92 -4.08
C GLY A 221 3.70 8.95 -3.56
N ALA A 222 4.86 9.03 -4.20
CA ALA A 222 5.90 10.00 -3.86
C ALA A 222 5.45 11.45 -4.10
N LEU A 223 4.74 11.73 -5.20
CA LEU A 223 4.14 13.04 -5.44
C LEU A 223 3.20 13.45 -4.30
N ILE A 224 2.39 12.51 -3.82
CA ILE A 224 1.40 12.72 -2.75
C ILE A 224 2.06 12.93 -1.39
N CYS A 225 3.07 12.15 -1.05
CA CYS A 225 3.67 12.19 0.28
C CYS A 225 4.74 13.27 0.46
N THR A 226 5.25 13.86 -0.63
CA THR A 226 6.24 14.95 -0.54
C THR A 226 5.59 16.35 -0.48
N ARG A 227 4.27 16.44 -0.65
CA ARG A 227 3.52 17.69 -0.75
C ARG A 227 2.37 17.73 0.24
N THR A 228 2.03 18.94 0.68
CA THR A 228 0.86 19.18 1.53
C THR A 228 -0.44 19.03 0.74
N ASN A 229 -1.57 18.86 1.43
CA ASN A 229 -2.87 18.70 0.78
C ASN A 229 -3.24 19.90 -0.12
N ASP A 230 -2.81 21.12 0.21
CA ASP A 230 -3.14 22.32 -0.57
C ASP A 230 -2.24 22.44 -1.81
N GLU A 231 -0.93 22.18 -1.68
CA GLU A 231 -0.02 22.05 -2.82
C GLU A 231 -0.50 20.96 -3.80
N LEU A 232 -1.06 19.85 -3.28
CA LEU A 232 -1.62 18.78 -4.11
C LEU A 232 -2.87 19.23 -4.90
N LYS A 233 -3.72 20.09 -4.33
CA LYS A 233 -4.89 20.62 -5.05
C LYS A 233 -4.49 21.50 -6.22
N GLU A 234 -3.35 22.17 -6.15
CA GLU A 234 -2.83 23.02 -7.23
C GLU A 234 -2.14 22.19 -8.32
N ILE A 235 -1.39 21.15 -7.93
CA ILE A 235 -0.57 20.37 -8.89
C ILE A 235 -1.35 19.25 -9.58
N LEU A 236 -2.40 18.70 -8.95
CA LEU A 236 -3.24 17.64 -9.52
C LEU A 236 -4.25 18.23 -10.50
N VAL A 237 -3.71 18.76 -11.59
CA VAL A 237 -4.41 19.34 -12.74
C VAL A 237 -3.87 18.75 -14.05
N PRO A 238 -4.62 18.81 -15.17
CA PRO A 238 -4.17 18.26 -16.46
C PRO A 238 -2.81 18.75 -16.96
N GLU A 239 -2.40 19.96 -16.56
CA GLU A 239 -1.11 20.55 -16.91
C GLU A 239 0.08 19.78 -16.35
N LEU A 240 -0.13 18.93 -15.34
CA LEU A 240 0.87 18.00 -14.79
C LEU A 240 1.48 17.11 -15.89
N ALA A 241 0.75 16.85 -16.97
CA ALA A 241 1.23 16.10 -18.13
C ALA A 241 2.56 16.66 -18.68
N ARG A 242 2.80 17.97 -18.58
CA ARG A 242 4.05 18.60 -19.05
C ARG A 242 5.30 18.15 -18.28
N HIS A 243 5.12 17.61 -17.08
CA HIS A 243 6.19 17.07 -16.25
C HIS A 243 6.28 15.54 -16.33
N ILE A 244 5.39 14.89 -17.08
CA ILE A 244 5.41 13.44 -17.33
C ILE A 244 6.10 13.23 -18.69
N THR A 245 7.43 13.21 -18.66
CA THR A 245 8.28 13.16 -19.86
C THR A 245 9.11 11.86 -19.89
N GLY A 246 8.60 10.81 -19.26
CA GLY A 246 9.35 9.58 -19.01
C GLY A 246 9.68 8.80 -20.28
N CYS A 247 8.94 9.04 -21.37
CA CYS A 247 9.01 8.34 -22.64
C CYS A 247 9.28 9.29 -23.83
N ASP A 248 10.05 10.35 -23.64
CA ASP A 248 10.34 11.33 -24.71
C ASP A 248 11.19 10.78 -25.87
N ASP A 249 11.99 9.74 -25.62
CA ASP A 249 12.95 9.24 -26.60
C ASP A 249 12.22 8.60 -27.80
N PRO A 250 12.65 8.82 -29.05
CA PRO A 250 12.00 8.20 -30.21
C PRO A 250 12.28 6.68 -30.28
N MET A 251 11.39 5.92 -30.94
CA MET A 251 11.46 4.45 -30.97
C MET A 251 12.80 3.86 -31.43
N HIS A 252 13.51 4.53 -32.34
CA HIS A 252 14.81 4.06 -32.83
C HIS A 252 15.90 4.15 -31.74
N VAL A 253 15.88 5.19 -30.90
CA VAL A 253 16.78 5.33 -29.75
C VAL A 253 16.49 4.23 -28.72
N TRP A 254 15.21 3.93 -28.48
CA TRP A 254 14.81 2.83 -27.60
C TRP A 254 15.31 1.47 -28.10
N MET A 255 15.11 1.16 -29.37
CA MET A 255 15.55 -0.12 -29.94
C MET A 255 17.07 -0.24 -29.86
N TYR A 256 17.80 0.80 -30.27
CA TYR A 256 19.26 0.81 -30.20
C TYR A 256 19.78 0.61 -28.77
N ARG A 257 19.21 1.32 -27.79
CA ARG A 257 19.57 1.18 -26.38
C ARG A 257 19.23 -0.20 -25.84
N MET A 258 18.05 -0.74 -26.17
CA MET A 258 17.64 -2.08 -25.75
C MET A 258 18.59 -3.16 -26.28
N PHE A 259 19.12 -3.03 -27.50
CA PHE A 259 20.12 -3.95 -28.03
C PHE A 259 21.48 -3.83 -27.35
N LEU A 260 21.89 -2.64 -26.91
CA LEU A 260 23.20 -2.42 -26.29
C LEU A 260 23.22 -2.69 -24.79
N THR A 261 22.25 -2.17 -24.05
CA THR A 261 22.25 -2.16 -22.58
C THR A 261 21.20 -3.09 -21.97
N GLY A 262 20.35 -3.71 -22.79
CA GLY A 262 19.23 -4.52 -22.32
C GLY A 262 18.08 -3.72 -21.69
N ALA A 263 18.16 -2.38 -21.69
CA ALA A 263 17.16 -1.50 -21.09
C ALA A 263 16.61 -0.47 -22.07
N ARG A 264 15.32 -0.14 -21.91
CA ARG A 264 14.62 0.87 -22.71
C ARG A 264 14.95 2.29 -22.25
N PHE A 265 14.96 2.53 -20.94
CA PHE A 265 15.16 3.85 -20.34
C PHE A 265 16.59 4.03 -19.80
N ASP A 266 17.07 5.27 -19.85
CA ASP A 266 18.30 5.69 -19.18
C ASP A 266 17.98 6.06 -17.72
N ALA A 267 18.64 5.38 -16.79
CA ALA A 267 18.46 5.58 -15.35
C ALA A 267 18.77 7.02 -14.90
N ILE A 268 19.77 7.68 -15.49
CA ILE A 268 20.19 9.03 -15.08
C ILE A 268 19.16 10.06 -15.55
N LYS A 269 18.72 9.96 -16.81
CA LYS A 269 17.67 10.82 -17.35
C LYS A 269 16.37 10.67 -16.54
N TRP A 270 15.97 9.42 -16.25
CA TRP A 270 14.77 9.16 -15.45
C TRP A 270 14.90 9.67 -14.02
N ALA A 271 16.05 9.51 -13.36
CA ALA A 271 16.30 10.05 -12.02
C ALA A 271 16.06 11.58 -11.97
N ARG A 272 16.55 12.32 -12.96
CA ARG A 272 16.31 13.78 -13.07
C ARG A 272 14.84 14.12 -13.26
N GLN A 273 14.10 13.32 -14.02
CA GLN A 273 12.66 13.54 -14.24
C GLN A 273 11.84 13.21 -12.98
N VAL A 274 12.19 12.12 -12.28
CA VAL A 274 11.53 11.71 -11.03
C VAL A 274 11.73 12.73 -9.91
N GLN A 275 12.84 13.47 -9.91
CA GLN A 275 13.10 14.52 -8.92
C GLN A 275 12.01 15.60 -8.87
N PHE A 276 11.31 15.89 -9.97
CA PHE A 276 10.14 16.76 -9.93
C PHE A 276 9.06 16.19 -8.98
N PHE A 277 8.76 14.90 -9.11
CA PHE A 277 7.73 14.23 -8.30
C PHE A 277 8.15 14.09 -6.84
N THR A 278 9.44 13.90 -6.56
CA THR A 278 9.97 13.75 -5.19
C THR A 278 10.41 15.07 -4.54
N ARG A 279 10.21 16.20 -5.23
CA ARG A 279 10.63 17.53 -4.76
C ARG A 279 12.14 17.60 -4.49
N GLY A 280 12.92 17.07 -5.43
CA GLY A 280 14.38 16.96 -5.38
C GLY A 280 14.84 15.69 -4.68
N SER A 281 15.97 15.80 -3.97
CA SER A 281 16.58 14.72 -3.20
C SER A 281 16.01 14.64 -1.78
N MET A 282 14.68 14.52 -1.67
CA MET A 282 14.00 14.35 -0.39
C MET A 282 14.11 12.91 0.12
N THR A 283 14.31 12.75 1.42
CA THR A 283 14.31 11.43 2.09
C THR A 283 12.92 11.04 2.59
N PHE A 284 12.72 9.76 2.94
CA PHE A 284 11.46 9.31 3.55
C PHE A 284 11.17 10.01 4.88
N ARG A 285 12.20 10.27 5.69
CA ARG A 285 12.07 11.01 6.96
C ARG A 285 11.63 12.45 6.71
N GLU A 286 12.30 13.16 5.81
CA GLU A 286 11.99 14.56 5.49
C GLU A 286 10.56 14.72 4.94
N ALA A 287 10.11 13.77 4.11
CA ALA A 287 8.74 13.77 3.58
C ALA A 287 7.69 13.56 4.68
N PHE A 288 7.96 12.64 5.62
CA PHE A 288 7.08 12.37 6.75
C PHE A 288 7.01 13.56 7.72
N GLU A 289 8.13 14.17 8.06
CA GLU A 289 8.17 15.35 8.93
C GLU A 289 7.44 16.56 8.32
N ARG A 290 7.54 16.74 6.99
CA ARG A 290 6.87 17.84 6.28
C ARG A 290 5.35 17.67 6.22
N THR A 291 4.87 16.46 5.94
CA THR A 291 3.45 16.24 5.55
C THR A 291 2.64 15.42 6.54
N GLY A 292 3.31 14.69 7.44
CA GLY A 292 2.70 13.67 8.29
C GLY A 292 2.21 12.43 7.54
N LYS A 293 2.47 12.32 6.23
CA LYS A 293 2.08 11.16 5.41
C LYS A 293 3.19 10.12 5.39
N ILE A 294 2.81 8.87 5.57
CA ILE A 294 3.69 7.71 5.55
C ILE A 294 3.73 7.19 4.12
N LEU A 295 4.86 7.38 3.44
CA LEU A 295 5.14 6.79 2.14
C LEU A 295 5.76 5.41 2.31
N ASN A 296 5.21 4.43 1.58
CA ASN A 296 5.76 3.08 1.49
C ASN A 296 6.02 2.73 0.02
N ILE A 297 7.23 2.28 -0.30
CA ILE A 297 7.61 1.84 -1.63
C ILE A 297 8.17 0.42 -1.55
N SER A 298 7.63 -0.49 -2.36
CA SER A 298 8.09 -1.89 -2.44
C SER A 298 9.25 -2.02 -3.43
N VAL A 299 10.33 -2.66 -2.99
CA VAL A 299 11.50 -3.00 -3.82
C VAL A 299 11.96 -4.42 -3.54
N VAL A 300 12.61 -5.06 -4.50
CA VAL A 300 13.22 -6.39 -4.32
C VAL A 300 14.70 -6.30 -4.64
N PRO A 301 15.61 -6.81 -3.79
CA PRO A 301 17.02 -6.92 -4.12
C PRO A 301 17.23 -7.77 -5.38
N PHE A 302 18.29 -7.52 -6.14
CA PHE A 302 18.59 -8.31 -7.33
C PHE A 302 18.87 -9.78 -7.01
N ASP A 303 19.43 -10.04 -5.83
CA ASP A 303 19.64 -11.39 -5.31
C ASP A 303 18.33 -12.20 -5.25
N GLN A 304 18.38 -13.43 -5.75
CA GLN A 304 17.19 -14.27 -5.88
C GLN A 304 16.64 -14.71 -4.52
N HIS A 305 17.48 -14.89 -3.51
CA HIS A 305 17.06 -15.41 -2.21
C HIS A 305 16.56 -14.34 -1.25
N SER A 306 16.88 -13.07 -1.51
CA SER A 306 16.48 -11.96 -0.65
C SER A 306 14.99 -11.61 -0.83
N PRO A 307 14.21 -11.43 0.26
CA PRO A 307 12.79 -11.12 0.19
C PRO A 307 12.52 -9.67 -0.27
N ALA A 308 11.26 -9.39 -0.65
CA ALA A 308 10.82 -8.03 -0.92
C ALA A 308 10.92 -7.15 0.32
N GLN A 309 11.38 -5.91 0.16
CA GLN A 309 11.53 -4.93 1.21
C GLN A 309 10.54 -3.77 1.01
N LEU A 310 9.97 -3.29 2.10
CA LEU A 310 9.08 -2.13 2.12
C LEU A 310 9.83 -0.93 2.70
N LEU A 311 10.16 0.02 1.83
CA LEU A 311 10.91 1.23 2.19
C LEU A 311 9.95 2.31 2.68
N ASN A 312 10.21 2.83 3.89
CA ASN A 312 9.45 3.91 4.51
C ASN A 312 10.32 4.67 5.52
N TYR A 313 9.73 5.64 6.23
CA TYR A 313 10.46 6.45 7.22
C TYR A 313 10.97 5.66 8.43
N VAL A 314 10.44 4.46 8.71
CA VAL A 314 10.89 3.58 9.81
C VAL A 314 12.02 2.67 9.34
N THR A 315 11.85 2.03 8.17
CA THR A 315 12.79 1.04 7.65
C THR A 315 13.98 1.66 6.93
N ALA A 316 13.77 2.80 6.26
CA ALA A 316 14.75 3.46 5.39
C ALA A 316 14.63 5.00 5.49
N PRO A 317 14.80 5.60 6.68
CA PRO A 317 14.56 7.02 6.90
C PRO A 317 15.38 7.94 6.00
N ASP A 318 16.66 7.61 5.80
CA ASP A 318 17.63 8.45 5.11
C ASP A 318 17.77 8.11 3.61
N CYS A 319 16.99 7.13 3.14
CA CYS A 319 16.94 6.74 1.74
C CYS A 319 16.23 7.83 0.90
N LEU A 320 16.80 8.14 -0.25
CA LEU A 320 16.27 9.12 -1.20
C LEU A 320 15.10 8.53 -1.97
N ILE A 321 13.95 9.21 -1.91
CA ILE A 321 12.69 8.71 -2.47
C ILE A 321 12.82 8.48 -3.99
N TRP A 322 13.54 9.33 -4.73
CA TRP A 322 13.69 9.15 -6.18
C TRP A 322 14.42 7.85 -6.53
N SER A 323 15.40 7.44 -5.72
CA SER A 323 16.14 6.19 -5.94
C SER A 323 15.27 4.98 -5.63
N ALA A 324 14.44 5.06 -4.59
CA ALA A 324 13.45 4.04 -4.25
C ALA A 324 12.38 3.89 -5.35
N VAL A 325 11.87 4.99 -5.90
CA VAL A 325 10.92 4.98 -7.03
C VAL A 325 11.56 4.35 -8.26
N LEU A 326 12.83 4.67 -8.54
CA LEU A 326 13.57 4.14 -9.68
C LEU A 326 13.80 2.63 -9.54
N ALA A 327 14.22 2.17 -8.35
CA ALA A 327 14.35 0.75 -8.02
C ALA A 327 13.02 0.02 -8.13
N SER A 328 11.95 0.62 -7.61
CA SER A 328 10.60 0.07 -7.72
C SER A 328 10.10 0.02 -9.16
N ALA A 329 10.63 0.84 -10.09
CA ALA A 329 10.26 0.80 -11.51
C ALA A 329 11.25 0.01 -12.39
N ALA A 330 12.28 -0.60 -11.80
CA ALA A 330 13.32 -1.36 -12.49
C ALA A 330 12.84 -2.76 -12.89
N VAL A 331 11.97 -2.81 -13.90
CA VAL A 331 11.48 -4.04 -14.53
C VAL A 331 12.50 -4.49 -15.60
N PRO A 332 12.89 -5.79 -15.64
CA PRO A 332 13.76 -6.33 -16.67
C PRO A 332 13.30 -5.98 -18.09
N GLY A 333 14.22 -5.46 -18.92
CA GLY A 333 13.93 -4.99 -20.29
C GLY A 333 13.43 -3.54 -20.38
N ILE A 334 12.96 -2.96 -19.28
CA ILE A 334 12.51 -1.55 -19.21
C ILE A 334 13.62 -0.69 -18.63
N LEU A 335 14.11 -1.05 -17.45
CA LEU A 335 15.16 -0.34 -16.73
C LEU A 335 16.05 -1.35 -16.01
N ASN A 336 17.36 -1.14 -16.08
CA ASN A 336 18.33 -1.99 -15.40
C ASN A 336 18.24 -1.83 -13.88
N PRO A 337 18.70 -2.83 -13.10
CA PRO A 337 18.69 -2.77 -11.65
C PRO A 337 19.51 -1.59 -11.14
N VAL A 338 18.99 -0.84 -10.17
CA VAL A 338 19.61 0.40 -9.68
C VAL A 338 19.99 0.30 -8.21
N PHE A 339 20.99 1.07 -7.81
CA PHE A 339 21.32 1.24 -6.40
C PHE A 339 20.33 2.19 -5.75
N LEU A 340 19.98 1.87 -4.51
CA LEU A 340 19.32 2.83 -3.65
C LEU A 340 20.36 3.82 -3.13
N MET A 341 19.94 5.06 -2.96
CA MET A 341 20.82 6.14 -2.53
C MET A 341 20.36 6.63 -1.16
N GLN A 342 21.30 6.88 -0.25
CA GLN A 342 21.06 7.46 1.05
C GLN A 342 21.68 8.85 1.15
N LYS A 343 21.02 9.72 1.91
CA LYS A 343 21.51 11.05 2.22
C LYS A 343 22.20 11.01 3.58
N MET A 344 23.47 11.36 3.59
CA MET A 344 24.28 11.42 4.80
C MET A 344 24.01 12.73 5.58
N PRO A 345 24.38 12.81 6.88
CA PRO A 345 24.19 14.01 7.69
C PRO A 345 24.90 15.26 7.15
N ASP A 346 25.96 15.08 6.37
CA ASP A 346 26.70 16.14 5.66
C ASP A 346 26.01 16.60 4.35
N ASN A 347 24.81 16.10 4.06
CA ASN A 347 24.08 16.24 2.80
C ASN A 347 24.75 15.59 1.57
N SER A 348 25.83 14.81 1.75
CA SER A 348 26.38 14.00 0.67
C SER A 348 25.42 12.84 0.35
N VAL A 349 25.47 12.37 -0.89
CA VAL A 349 24.64 11.27 -1.37
C VAL A 349 25.55 10.08 -1.64
N GLN A 350 25.27 8.95 -1.01
CA GLN A 350 26.05 7.73 -1.15
C GLN A 350 25.13 6.53 -1.45
N PRO A 351 25.62 5.46 -2.07
CA PRO A 351 24.85 4.22 -2.20
C PRO A 351 24.45 3.65 -0.83
N TRP A 352 23.22 3.17 -0.73
CA TRP A 352 22.66 2.60 0.49
C TRP A 352 23.09 1.14 0.66
N SER A 353 24.07 0.91 1.55
CA SER A 353 24.59 -0.38 2.08
C SER A 353 24.90 -1.54 1.10
N TRP A 354 26.13 -2.06 1.16
CA TRP A 354 26.65 -3.34 0.59
C TRP A 354 26.27 -3.73 -0.84
N GLY A 355 26.29 -2.80 -1.79
CA GLY A 355 26.50 -3.13 -3.21
C GLY A 355 25.41 -3.97 -3.91
N ASN A 356 24.24 -4.14 -3.30
CA ASN A 356 23.14 -4.84 -3.96
C ASN A 356 22.31 -3.88 -4.82
N LYS A 357 22.20 -4.19 -6.12
CA LYS A 357 21.25 -3.52 -7.01
C LYS A 357 19.82 -3.98 -6.65
N PHE A 358 18.83 -3.12 -6.87
CA PHE A 358 17.42 -3.38 -6.60
C PHE A 358 16.59 -3.35 -7.90
N ARG A 359 15.46 -4.05 -7.87
CA ARG A 359 14.50 -4.24 -8.96
C ARG A 359 13.06 -4.02 -8.50
N ASP A 360 12.13 -4.01 -9.47
CA ASP A 360 10.69 -3.82 -9.20
C ASP A 360 10.14 -4.90 -8.26
N GLY A 361 9.54 -4.46 -7.16
CA GLY A 361 8.92 -5.32 -6.17
C GLY A 361 7.63 -6.01 -6.64
N SER A 362 6.96 -5.46 -7.67
CA SER A 362 5.69 -5.99 -8.18
C SER A 362 5.82 -7.36 -8.84
N LEU A 363 7.03 -7.76 -9.24
CA LEU A 363 7.29 -9.08 -9.82
C LEU A 363 7.03 -10.20 -8.79
N ARG A 364 7.21 -9.91 -7.50
CA ARG A 364 6.94 -10.84 -6.40
C ARG A 364 5.65 -10.52 -5.67
N VAL A 365 5.51 -9.28 -5.21
CA VAL A 365 4.33 -8.81 -4.47
C VAL A 365 4.02 -7.37 -4.88
N ASP A 366 2.95 -7.16 -5.66
CA ASP A 366 2.51 -5.82 -6.07
C ASP A 366 2.09 -4.97 -4.87
N ILE A 367 1.25 -5.49 -3.95
CA ILE A 367 0.78 -4.73 -2.79
C ILE A 367 1.07 -5.49 -1.49
N PRO A 368 2.00 -5.02 -0.64
CA PRO A 368 2.43 -5.73 0.56
C PRO A 368 1.47 -5.51 1.75
N LEU A 369 0.25 -6.04 1.64
CA LEU A 369 -0.82 -5.84 2.65
C LEU A 369 -0.44 -6.38 4.03
N GLU A 370 0.21 -7.54 4.10
CA GLU A 370 0.64 -8.15 5.37
C GLU A 370 1.70 -7.28 6.08
N THR A 371 2.65 -6.76 5.31
CA THR A 371 3.69 -5.86 5.83
C THR A 371 3.08 -4.55 6.32
N LEU A 372 2.12 -3.98 5.59
CA LEU A 372 1.39 -2.78 6.02
C LEU A 372 0.55 -3.02 7.28
N HIS A 373 -0.05 -4.19 7.39
CA HIS A 373 -0.77 -4.60 8.60
C HIS A 373 0.18 -4.69 9.80
N SER A 374 1.30 -5.40 9.65
CA SER A 374 2.29 -5.58 10.72
C SER A 374 2.94 -4.26 11.18
N MET A 375 3.41 -3.43 10.23
CA MET A 375 4.13 -2.19 10.57
C MET A 375 3.21 -1.06 11.02
N PHE A 376 2.03 -0.93 10.42
CA PHE A 376 1.17 0.24 10.61
C PHE A 376 -0.24 -0.07 11.09
N ASN A 377 -0.56 -1.32 11.43
CA ASN A 377 -1.90 -1.77 11.80
C ASN A 377 -2.96 -1.37 10.77
N VAL A 378 -2.62 -1.51 9.49
CA VAL A 378 -3.56 -1.27 8.38
C VAL A 378 -4.52 -2.44 8.30
N THR A 379 -5.80 -2.18 8.50
CA THR A 379 -6.87 -3.19 8.39
C THR A 379 -7.81 -2.90 7.23
N TYR A 380 -7.80 -1.67 6.71
CA TYR A 380 -8.72 -1.22 5.68
C TYR A 380 -7.98 -0.63 4.47
N PRO A 381 -7.32 -1.45 3.64
CA PRO A 381 -6.62 -0.99 2.45
C PRO A 381 -7.61 -0.60 1.33
N ILE A 382 -7.44 0.61 0.82
CA ILE A 382 -8.04 1.11 -0.43
C ILE A 382 -7.04 0.83 -1.54
N VAL A 383 -7.32 -0.12 -2.41
CA VAL A 383 -6.45 -0.49 -3.52
C VAL A 383 -6.94 0.20 -4.79
N SER A 384 -6.09 0.99 -5.43
CA SER A 384 -6.30 1.49 -6.79
C SER A 384 -5.54 0.57 -7.74
N GLN A 385 -6.27 -0.25 -8.51
CA GLN A 385 -5.71 -1.30 -9.34
C GLN A 385 -5.73 -0.89 -10.80
N VAL A 386 -4.54 -0.73 -11.37
CA VAL A 386 -4.34 -0.32 -12.77
C VAL A 386 -3.45 -1.27 -13.57
N ASN A 387 -3.05 -2.40 -12.97
CA ASN A 387 -2.32 -3.44 -13.67
C ASN A 387 -3.07 -3.88 -14.94
N PRO A 388 -2.43 -3.84 -16.12
CA PRO A 388 -3.07 -4.19 -17.39
C PRO A 388 -3.72 -5.57 -17.36
N HIS A 389 -3.02 -6.57 -16.81
CA HIS A 389 -3.53 -7.94 -16.74
C HIS A 389 -4.79 -8.05 -15.86
N VAL A 390 -4.97 -7.21 -14.84
CA VAL A 390 -6.16 -7.24 -13.98
C VAL A 390 -7.38 -6.62 -14.65
N HIS A 391 -7.19 -5.63 -15.53
CA HIS A 391 -8.30 -5.06 -16.32
C HIS A 391 -9.01 -6.11 -17.19
N LEU A 392 -8.31 -7.18 -17.55
CA LEU A 392 -8.86 -8.28 -18.33
C LEU A 392 -9.70 -9.26 -17.49
N PHE A 393 -9.68 -9.22 -16.15
CA PHE A 393 -10.31 -10.26 -15.30
C PHE A 393 -11.33 -9.74 -14.28
N HIS A 394 -12.00 -8.63 -14.60
CA HIS A 394 -12.93 -7.96 -13.69
C HIS A 394 -14.40 -8.41 -13.89
N PHE A 395 -15.00 -8.83 -12.77
CA PHE A 395 -16.34 -9.38 -12.48
C PHE A 395 -17.43 -9.38 -13.57
N GLY A 396 -18.09 -10.54 -13.70
CA GLY A 396 -19.38 -10.73 -14.34
C GLY A 396 -20.04 -12.05 -13.93
N ASN A 397 -21.03 -12.48 -14.72
CA ASN A 397 -21.94 -13.60 -14.45
C ASN A 397 -21.23 -14.91 -14.04
N ARG A 398 -21.97 -15.86 -13.45
CA ARG A 398 -21.45 -17.18 -13.00
C ARG A 398 -20.57 -17.88 -14.03
N ALA A 399 -20.84 -17.73 -15.33
CA ALA A 399 -20.02 -18.27 -16.41
C ALA A 399 -18.62 -17.62 -16.50
N GLU A 400 -18.50 -16.30 -16.35
CA GLU A 400 -17.22 -15.60 -16.30
C GLU A 400 -16.39 -16.04 -15.09
N HIS A 401 -17.06 -16.35 -13.98
CA HIS A 401 -16.39 -16.83 -12.77
C HIS A 401 -15.75 -18.21 -12.96
N VAL A 402 -16.45 -19.14 -13.62
CA VAL A 402 -15.90 -20.48 -13.94
C VAL A 402 -14.69 -20.36 -14.86
N LEU A 403 -14.78 -19.54 -15.91
CA LEU A 403 -13.66 -19.34 -16.84
C LEU A 403 -12.44 -18.71 -16.15
N LYS A 404 -12.67 -17.76 -15.24
CA LYS A 404 -11.62 -17.17 -14.41
C LYS A 404 -10.96 -18.21 -13.51
N LEU A 405 -11.74 -19.08 -12.86
CA LEU A 405 -11.21 -20.15 -12.01
C LEU A 405 -10.36 -21.14 -12.81
N ASN A 406 -10.80 -21.51 -14.01
CA ASN A 406 -10.03 -22.38 -14.90
C ASN A 406 -8.70 -21.75 -15.30
N LEU A 407 -8.71 -20.47 -15.71
CA LEU A 407 -7.49 -19.72 -16.03
C LEU A 407 -6.52 -19.67 -14.85
N LEU A 408 -7.00 -19.32 -13.66
CA LEU A 408 -6.17 -19.30 -12.44
C LEU A 408 -5.61 -20.67 -12.11
N THR A 409 -6.39 -21.74 -12.31
CA THR A 409 -5.95 -23.13 -12.10
C THR A 409 -4.83 -23.48 -13.07
N ASN A 410 -4.98 -23.15 -14.36
CA ASN A 410 -3.95 -23.40 -15.37
C ASN A 410 -2.67 -22.59 -15.10
N PHE A 411 -2.77 -21.33 -14.65
CA PHE A 411 -1.60 -20.55 -14.23
C PHE A 411 -0.92 -21.13 -12.98
N ARG A 412 -1.68 -21.67 -12.02
CA ARG A 412 -1.11 -22.37 -10.85
C ARG A 412 -0.37 -23.63 -11.26
N ILE A 413 -0.97 -24.46 -12.13
CA ILE A 413 -0.31 -25.65 -12.69
C ILE A 413 1.00 -25.26 -13.37
N LEU A 414 0.99 -24.18 -14.15
CA LEU A 414 2.17 -23.69 -14.85
C LEU A 414 3.29 -23.26 -13.89
N LYS A 415 2.94 -22.65 -12.75
CA LYS A 415 3.87 -22.29 -11.68
C LYS A 415 4.37 -23.52 -10.92
N ASP A 416 3.47 -24.36 -10.45
CA ASP A 416 3.78 -25.48 -9.54
C ASP A 416 4.62 -26.57 -10.23
N LEU A 417 4.48 -26.71 -11.55
CA LEU A 417 5.29 -27.61 -12.37
C LEU A 417 6.58 -26.96 -12.91
N ASP A 418 6.84 -25.70 -12.54
CA ASP A 418 7.98 -24.88 -12.98
C ASP A 418 8.18 -24.85 -14.51
N LEU A 419 7.05 -24.87 -15.23
CA LEU A 419 7.03 -25.04 -16.68
C LEU A 419 7.46 -23.78 -17.42
N MET A 420 7.22 -22.59 -16.86
CA MET A 420 7.59 -21.33 -17.51
C MET A 420 9.10 -21.16 -17.59
N PRO A 421 9.66 -20.84 -18.76
CA PRO A 421 11.06 -20.44 -18.83
C PRO A 421 11.26 -19.13 -18.07
N LYS A 422 12.41 -19.01 -17.39
CA LYS A 422 12.84 -17.76 -16.75
C LYS A 422 13.08 -16.71 -17.83
N MET A 423 12.08 -15.89 -18.12
CA MET A 423 12.19 -14.80 -19.09
C MET A 423 13.06 -13.69 -18.48
N LEU A 424 14.21 -13.40 -19.09
CA LEU A 424 15.23 -12.47 -18.56
C LEU A 424 15.74 -12.87 -17.16
N GLY A 425 15.84 -14.19 -16.90
CA GLY A 425 16.32 -14.71 -15.61
C GLY A 425 15.34 -14.54 -14.46
N GLN A 426 14.05 -14.34 -14.74
CA GLN A 426 13.03 -14.05 -13.72
C GLN A 426 11.76 -14.90 -13.90
N ASP A 427 11.09 -15.19 -12.78
CA ASP A 427 9.85 -15.94 -12.71
C ASP A 427 8.64 -15.01 -12.78
N TRP A 428 7.99 -14.96 -13.95
CA TRP A 428 6.80 -14.12 -14.19
C TRP A 428 5.50 -14.77 -13.74
N SER A 429 5.55 -16.00 -13.22
CA SER A 429 4.38 -16.80 -12.82
C SER A 429 3.60 -16.15 -11.69
N ASN A 430 4.31 -15.53 -10.74
CA ASN A 430 3.70 -14.91 -9.57
C ASN A 430 2.88 -13.67 -9.93
N VAL A 431 3.23 -12.96 -11.01
CA VAL A 431 2.49 -11.76 -11.46
C VAL A 431 1.03 -12.08 -11.75
N PHE A 432 0.70 -13.27 -12.26
CA PHE A 432 -0.70 -13.64 -12.57
C PHE A 432 -1.47 -14.20 -11.37
N LEU A 433 -0.77 -14.59 -10.29
CA LEU A 433 -1.36 -15.28 -9.14
C LEU A 433 -1.50 -14.40 -7.90
N GLN A 434 -0.98 -13.17 -7.94
CA GLN A 434 -1.07 -12.20 -6.85
C GLN A 434 -2.52 -11.82 -6.50
N SER A 435 -2.76 -11.55 -5.21
CA SER A 435 -4.01 -10.96 -4.74
C SER A 435 -3.99 -9.45 -4.93
N PHE A 436 -4.92 -8.93 -5.72
CA PHE A 436 -5.01 -7.51 -6.08
C PHE A 436 -6.17 -6.77 -5.42
N GLU A 437 -6.77 -7.39 -4.39
CA GLU A 437 -8.00 -6.90 -3.78
C GLU A 437 -7.74 -6.38 -2.36
N GLY A 438 -8.18 -5.16 -2.07
CA GLY A 438 -8.17 -4.57 -0.72
C GLY A 438 -9.49 -4.75 0.02
N SER A 439 -9.80 -3.93 1.03
CA SER A 439 -11.20 -3.81 1.51
C SER A 439 -12.04 -3.10 0.44
N VAL A 440 -11.47 -2.04 -0.14
CA VAL A 440 -12.05 -1.31 -1.27
C VAL A 440 -11.10 -1.41 -2.43
N THR A 441 -11.57 -1.90 -3.58
CA THR A 441 -10.76 -1.90 -4.80
C THR A 441 -11.39 -1.03 -5.86
N ILE A 442 -10.62 -0.09 -6.36
CA ILE A 442 -10.99 0.90 -7.37
C ILE A 442 -10.33 0.46 -8.68
N TYR A 443 -11.14 0.25 -9.70
CA TYR A 443 -10.69 -0.19 -11.02
C TYR A 443 -11.04 0.89 -12.05
N PRO A 444 -10.08 1.75 -12.42
CA PRO A 444 -10.28 2.71 -13.49
C PRO A 444 -10.64 2.00 -14.79
N LYS A 445 -11.49 2.61 -15.61
CA LYS A 445 -11.87 2.02 -16.90
C LYS A 445 -10.89 2.47 -17.98
N SER A 446 -10.00 1.58 -18.40
CA SER A 446 -9.12 1.79 -19.55
C SER A 446 -9.87 1.62 -20.87
N ARG A 447 -9.42 2.31 -21.91
CA ARG A 447 -9.90 2.09 -23.29
C ARG A 447 -8.98 1.12 -24.01
N PHE A 448 -9.49 0.48 -25.07
CA PHE A 448 -8.67 -0.33 -25.97
C PHE A 448 -7.48 0.45 -26.56
N LEU A 449 -7.67 1.72 -26.92
CA LEU A 449 -6.62 2.59 -27.46
C LEU A 449 -5.52 2.96 -26.45
N ASP A 450 -5.75 2.73 -25.16
CA ASP A 450 -4.75 3.05 -24.13
C ASP A 450 -3.68 1.96 -24.05
N TRP A 451 -3.99 0.72 -24.44
CA TRP A 451 -3.07 -0.42 -24.43
C TRP A 451 -1.84 -0.26 -25.33
N PRO A 452 -1.95 0.12 -26.61
CA PRO A 452 -0.77 0.38 -27.44
C PRO A 452 0.02 1.62 -26.98
N ARG A 453 -0.58 2.50 -26.17
CA ARG A 453 0.02 3.73 -25.63
C ARG A 453 0.56 3.57 -24.21
N ILE A 454 0.64 2.34 -23.71
CA ILE A 454 0.97 2.09 -22.30
C ILE A 454 2.37 2.58 -21.88
N LEU A 455 3.31 2.65 -22.82
CA LEU A 455 4.67 3.16 -22.63
C LEU A 455 4.91 4.47 -23.40
N THR A 456 3.90 5.35 -23.43
CA THR A 456 3.98 6.68 -24.05
C THR A 456 3.50 7.75 -23.07
N ASP A 457 4.04 8.97 -23.22
CA ASP A 457 3.69 10.08 -22.34
C ASP A 457 2.31 10.67 -22.69
N PRO A 458 1.50 11.06 -21.70
CA PRO A 458 0.17 11.61 -21.92
C PRO A 458 0.24 13.10 -22.29
N ASN A 459 -0.60 13.53 -23.22
CA ASN A 459 -0.88 14.96 -23.42
C ASN A 459 -1.81 15.48 -22.31
N PRO A 460 -1.87 16.81 -22.05
CA PRO A 460 -2.78 17.38 -21.03
C PRO A 460 -4.23 16.94 -21.18
N ASP A 461 -4.77 16.90 -22.41
CA ASP A 461 -6.15 16.43 -22.66
C ASP A 461 -6.35 14.95 -22.32
N GLU A 462 -5.34 14.13 -22.59
CA GLU A 462 -5.38 12.70 -22.31
C GLU A 462 -5.25 12.45 -20.80
N LEU A 463 -4.38 13.19 -20.12
CA LEU A 463 -4.29 13.17 -18.67
C LEU A 463 -5.61 13.63 -18.02
N ALA A 464 -6.21 14.71 -18.51
CA ALA A 464 -7.52 15.19 -18.03
C ALA A 464 -8.59 14.10 -18.13
N ARG A 465 -8.55 13.30 -19.19
CA ARG A 465 -9.46 12.18 -19.37
C ARG A 465 -9.14 11.02 -18.42
N MET A 466 -7.88 10.64 -18.26
CA MET A 466 -7.48 9.58 -17.32
C MET A 466 -7.87 9.95 -15.89
N MET A 467 -7.63 11.20 -15.49
CA MET A 467 -8.09 11.75 -14.22
C MET A 467 -9.61 11.65 -14.08
N ARG A 468 -10.38 12.09 -15.08
CA ARG A 468 -11.86 11.97 -15.06
C ARG A 468 -12.35 10.53 -14.91
N ALA A 469 -11.71 9.59 -15.59
CA ALA A 469 -12.04 8.18 -15.46
C ALA A 469 -11.75 7.65 -14.04
N GLY A 470 -10.61 8.02 -13.45
CA GLY A 470 -10.27 7.72 -12.06
C GLY A 470 -11.23 8.36 -11.04
N GLN A 471 -11.69 9.58 -11.31
CA GLN A 471 -12.68 10.26 -10.47
C GLN A 471 -14.03 9.55 -10.48
N TYR A 472 -14.53 9.27 -11.69
CA TYR A 472 -15.84 8.64 -11.89
C TYR A 472 -15.96 7.28 -11.18
N VAL A 473 -14.91 6.46 -11.19
CA VAL A 473 -14.93 5.14 -10.52
C VAL A 473 -14.81 5.25 -8.99
N THR A 474 -14.28 6.38 -8.50
CA THR A 474 -14.10 6.64 -7.07
C THR A 474 -15.37 7.19 -6.42
N PHE A 475 -16.17 7.99 -7.14
CA PHE A 475 -17.38 8.62 -6.59
C PHE A 475 -18.34 7.67 -5.85
N PRO A 476 -18.69 6.47 -6.39
CA PRO A 476 -19.59 5.55 -5.69
C PRO A 476 -18.98 4.99 -4.39
N LYS A 477 -17.66 4.99 -4.25
CA LYS A 477 -16.95 4.44 -3.10
C LYS A 477 -16.80 5.47 -1.97
N LEU A 478 -16.90 6.76 -2.27
CA LEU A 478 -16.70 7.83 -1.29
C LEU A 478 -17.61 7.72 -0.07
N HIS A 479 -18.86 7.27 -0.24
CA HIS A 479 -19.79 7.13 0.87
C HIS A 479 -19.28 6.12 1.91
N MET A 480 -18.90 4.94 1.43
CA MET A 480 -18.36 3.85 2.26
C MET A 480 -17.08 4.27 2.97
N LEU A 481 -16.19 4.97 2.25
CA LEU A 481 -14.95 5.51 2.82
C LEU A 481 -15.23 6.58 3.87
N SER A 482 -16.18 7.48 3.61
CA SER A 482 -16.58 8.54 4.54
C SER A 482 -17.06 7.97 5.88
N ASN A 483 -17.90 6.93 5.85
CA ASN A 483 -18.42 6.29 7.05
C ASN A 483 -17.28 5.71 7.91
N ARG A 484 -16.33 5.03 7.28
CA ARG A 484 -15.15 4.48 7.96
C ARG A 484 -14.23 5.56 8.51
N THR A 485 -13.89 6.55 7.69
CA THR A 485 -12.99 7.66 8.05
C THR A 485 -13.55 8.52 9.17
N ARG A 486 -14.88 8.69 9.26
CA ARG A 486 -15.53 9.43 10.36
C ARG A 486 -15.20 8.82 11.72
N ILE A 487 -15.39 7.51 11.88
CA ILE A 487 -15.06 6.80 13.13
C ILE A 487 -13.55 6.84 13.41
N GLU A 488 -12.72 6.55 12.40
CA GLU A 488 -11.26 6.57 12.57
C GLU A 488 -10.78 7.94 13.06
N ARG A 489 -11.26 9.03 12.48
CA ARG A 489 -10.94 10.40 12.90
C ARG A 489 -11.41 10.71 14.32
N ALA A 490 -12.61 10.29 14.69
CA ALA A 490 -13.11 10.48 16.05
C ALA A 490 -12.24 9.76 17.09
N ILE A 491 -11.81 8.53 16.80
CA ILE A 491 -10.90 7.76 17.67
C ILE A 491 -9.52 8.40 17.75
N LEU A 492 -8.95 8.82 16.60
CA LEU A 492 -7.65 9.47 16.57
C LEU A 492 -7.67 10.80 17.33
N ARG A 493 -8.73 11.61 17.17
CA ARG A 493 -8.93 12.86 17.93
C ARG A 493 -8.94 12.59 19.42
N GLY A 494 -9.74 11.62 19.88
CA GLY A 494 -9.78 11.23 21.29
C GLY A 494 -8.43 10.76 21.81
N ARG A 495 -7.72 9.94 21.02
CA ARG A 495 -6.37 9.47 21.38
C ARG A 495 -5.36 10.61 21.53
N PHE A 496 -5.36 11.60 20.63
CA PHE A 496 -4.44 12.73 20.72
C PHE A 496 -4.73 13.63 21.92
N LYS A 497 -6.02 13.87 22.21
CA LYS A 497 -6.46 14.69 23.33
C LYS A 497 -5.98 14.12 24.67
N TYR A 498 -6.35 12.87 24.95
CA TYR A 498 -6.02 12.24 26.24
C TYR A 498 -4.58 11.73 26.35
N ARG A 499 -3.78 11.82 25.27
CA ARG A 499 -2.33 11.60 25.37
C ARG A 499 -1.63 12.79 26.03
N LEU A 500 -2.09 14.01 25.74
CA LEU A 500 -1.54 15.24 26.31
C LEU A 500 -1.91 15.33 27.79
N ASP A 501 -3.18 15.06 28.11
CA ASP A 501 -3.65 15.03 29.50
C ASP A 501 -2.87 14.00 30.34
N ALA A 502 -2.57 12.82 29.78
CA ALA A 502 -1.79 11.78 30.47
C ALA A 502 -0.31 12.15 30.68
N SER A 503 0.32 12.87 29.75
CA SER A 503 1.69 13.39 29.96
C SER A 503 1.73 14.52 30.98
N GLU A 504 0.68 15.34 31.07
CA GLU A 504 0.56 16.39 32.08
C GLU A 504 0.30 15.81 33.49
N THR A 505 -0.53 14.76 33.62
CA THR A 505 -0.70 14.06 34.91
C THR A 505 0.54 13.27 35.34
N GLU A 506 1.31 12.69 34.40
CA GLU A 506 2.60 12.06 34.72
C GLU A 506 3.66 13.10 35.17
N GLU A 507 3.65 14.32 34.61
CA GLU A 507 4.51 15.42 35.08
C GLU A 507 4.06 15.93 36.47
N ASP A 508 2.76 16.11 36.72
CA ASP A 508 2.21 16.54 38.03
C ASP A 508 2.43 15.51 39.16
N ASP A 509 2.28 14.20 38.88
CA ASP A 509 2.57 13.15 39.85
C ASP A 509 4.08 13.04 40.13
N SER A 510 4.93 13.24 39.12
CA SER A 510 6.38 13.24 39.28
C SER A 510 6.89 14.42 40.11
N ASP A 511 6.30 15.61 39.97
CA ASP A 511 6.61 16.79 40.79
C ASP A 511 6.10 16.64 42.23
N SER A 512 5.02 15.88 42.45
CA SER A 512 4.53 15.55 43.78
C SER A 512 5.43 14.52 44.49
N GLU A 513 5.90 13.47 43.78
CA GLU A 513 6.82 12.47 44.31
C GLU A 513 8.23 13.04 44.50
N LEU A 514 8.71 13.90 43.61
CA LEU A 514 9.99 14.62 43.78
C LEU A 514 9.94 15.60 44.96
N ASN A 515 8.82 16.27 45.23
CA ASN A 515 8.69 17.15 46.39
C ASN A 515 8.60 16.38 47.72
N ILE A 516 7.95 15.20 47.72
CA ILE A 516 7.90 14.32 48.90
C ILE A 516 9.27 13.68 49.15
N ALA A 517 9.95 13.22 48.11
CA ALA A 517 11.30 12.66 48.17
C ALA A 517 12.35 13.73 48.54
N ALA A 518 12.23 14.96 48.04
CA ALA A 518 13.09 16.08 48.41
C ALA A 518 12.87 16.52 49.87
N THR A 519 11.62 16.46 50.37
CA THR A 519 11.31 16.77 51.77
C THR A 519 11.80 15.67 52.72
N GLN A 520 11.72 14.39 52.33
CA GLN A 520 12.33 13.28 53.07
C GLN A 520 13.86 13.31 53.01
N ALA A 521 14.46 13.60 51.85
CA ALA A 521 15.91 13.71 51.68
C ALA A 521 16.49 14.91 52.46
N LYS A 522 15.77 16.04 52.53
CA LYS A 522 16.18 17.23 53.30
C LYS A 522 16.14 16.97 54.82
N ASN A 523 15.21 16.14 55.29
CA ASN A 523 15.17 15.67 56.69
C ASN A 523 16.25 14.63 57.00
N LEU A 524 16.66 13.82 56.02
CA LEU A 524 17.78 12.88 56.14
C LEU A 524 19.16 13.53 56.04
N LEU A 525 19.31 14.61 55.27
CA LEU A 525 20.59 15.31 55.03
C LEU A 525 21.00 16.29 56.14
N LEU A 526 20.11 16.62 57.07
CA LEU A 526 20.39 17.47 58.24
C LEU A 526 20.79 16.65 59.49
N GLY A 527 20.82 15.32 59.40
CA GLY A 527 21.20 14.40 60.47
C GLY A 527 22.55 13.73 60.21
N GLU A 528 23.56 14.24 60.91
CA GLU A 528 24.82 13.55 61.24
C GLU A 528 25.94 13.42 60.19
N CYS A 529 27.13 13.58 60.75
CA CYS A 529 28.40 13.87 60.13
C CYS A 529 29.32 12.64 60.16
N ASN A 530 30.13 12.44 59.11
CA ASN A 530 31.56 12.08 59.11
C ASN A 530 32.03 10.92 58.21
N LYS A 531 33.14 11.22 57.50
CA LYS A 531 34.17 10.35 56.84
C LYS A 531 33.97 9.94 55.37
N THR A 532 34.76 10.58 54.52
CA THR A 532 35.21 10.22 53.14
C THR A 532 36.26 9.07 53.15
N PRO A 533 36.64 8.38 52.03
CA PRO A 533 36.70 8.92 50.65
C PRO A 533 36.35 8.02 49.42
N SER A 534 36.06 8.75 48.33
CA SER A 534 36.45 8.59 46.91
C SER A 534 35.96 7.43 46.02
N LYS A 535 35.16 7.80 45.00
CA LYS A 535 34.93 7.11 43.73
C LYS A 535 36.00 7.49 42.70
N ARG A 536 36.87 6.56 42.30
CA ARG A 536 37.61 6.61 41.00
C ARG A 536 38.24 5.24 40.72
N SER A 537 37.62 4.43 39.86
CA SER A 537 38.24 3.33 39.08
C SER A 537 37.16 2.40 38.54
N MET A 538 36.61 2.69 37.34
CA MET A 538 36.07 1.64 36.45
C MET A 538 35.77 2.11 35.01
N ALA A 539 36.02 3.38 34.66
CA ALA A 539 35.73 3.90 33.32
C ALA A 539 36.97 4.16 32.44
N SER A 540 38.20 4.01 32.96
CA SER A 540 39.43 4.40 32.25
C SER A 540 40.20 3.27 31.58
N ASN A 541 39.77 2.01 31.70
CA ASN A 541 40.47 0.87 31.08
C ASN A 541 39.85 0.43 29.74
N PHE A 542 38.55 0.63 29.55
CA PHE A 542 37.86 0.22 28.32
C PHE A 542 38.09 1.17 27.14
N GLN A 543 38.29 2.47 27.43
CA GLN A 543 38.62 3.47 26.42
C GLN A 543 40.05 3.35 25.90
N ARG A 544 40.97 2.72 26.65
CA ARG A 544 42.37 2.60 26.25
C ARG A 544 42.62 1.41 25.31
N GLU A 545 41.91 0.31 25.51
CA GLU A 545 41.98 -0.87 24.61
C GLU A 545 41.33 -0.59 23.25
N ALA A 546 40.23 0.18 23.19
CA ALA A 546 39.58 0.54 21.93
C ALA A 546 40.41 1.49 21.05
N GLN A 547 41.28 2.29 21.67
CA GLN A 547 42.09 3.28 20.97
C GLN A 547 43.40 2.67 20.43
N GLU A 548 43.95 1.65 21.11
CA GLU A 548 45.13 0.89 20.67
C GLU A 548 44.85 -0.08 19.50
N GLU A 549 43.59 -0.50 19.27
CA GLU A 549 43.20 -1.27 18.07
C GLU A 549 42.99 -0.38 16.83
N LEU A 550 42.59 0.88 17.03
CA LEU A 550 42.40 1.84 15.94
C LEU A 550 43.72 2.35 15.36
N GLU A 551 44.77 2.45 16.18
CA GLU A 551 46.12 2.86 15.76
C GLU A 551 46.89 1.74 15.04
N ARG A 552 46.37 0.50 14.99
CA ARG A 552 47.07 -0.65 14.39
C ARG A 552 46.79 -0.86 12.90
N ARG A 553 45.99 0.01 12.26
CA ARG A 553 45.68 -0.03 10.83
C ARG A 553 46.06 1.30 10.18
N ASP A 554 47.34 1.43 9.86
CA ASP A 554 47.87 2.51 9.03
C ASP A 554 47.35 2.38 7.59
N MET A 555 46.64 3.42 7.11
CA MET A 555 46.65 3.90 5.73
C MET A 555 46.07 5.32 5.78
N THR A 556 46.91 6.27 6.16
CA THR A 556 46.67 7.69 5.92
C THR A 556 47.37 8.13 4.64
N VAL A 557 46.77 9.14 4.00
CA VAL A 557 47.23 9.93 2.84
C VAL A 557 46.77 9.42 1.47
N VAL A 558 45.61 9.92 1.01
CA VAL A 558 45.50 10.69 -0.25
C VAL A 558 44.36 11.70 -0.06
N SER A 559 44.71 12.96 0.15
CA SER A 559 43.80 14.10 0.00
C SER A 559 43.92 14.63 -1.43
N ASP A 560 42.79 15.01 -2.00
CA ASP A 560 42.57 15.62 -3.31
C ASP A 560 42.55 14.63 -4.49
N LEU A 561 41.35 14.11 -4.79
CA LEU A 561 41.02 13.51 -6.08
C LEU A 561 39.71 14.16 -6.57
N ASP A 562 39.75 14.71 -7.77
CA ASP A 562 38.62 15.39 -8.40
C ASP A 562 37.55 14.39 -8.84
N GLN A 563 36.34 14.90 -9.10
CA GLN A 563 35.15 14.09 -9.38
C GLN A 563 35.33 13.10 -10.55
N GLU A 564 36.27 13.34 -11.47
CA GLU A 564 36.64 12.45 -12.59
C GLU A 564 37.50 11.25 -12.18
N ASP A 565 38.35 11.37 -11.15
CA ASP A 565 39.19 10.26 -10.66
C ASP A 565 38.35 9.18 -9.94
N LEU A 566 37.24 9.61 -9.32
CA LEU A 566 36.26 8.72 -8.69
C LEU A 566 35.49 7.89 -9.75
N TYR A 567 35.31 8.43 -10.97
CA TYR A 567 34.69 7.73 -12.09
C TYR A 567 35.64 6.69 -12.70
N GLN A 568 36.94 7.01 -12.82
CA GLN A 568 37.95 6.05 -13.30
C GLN A 568 38.12 4.87 -12.33
N LEU A 569 38.12 5.12 -11.02
CA LEU A 569 38.16 4.05 -10.01
C LEU A 569 36.90 3.17 -10.04
N LEU A 570 35.73 3.72 -10.35
CA LEU A 570 34.49 2.95 -10.52
C LEU A 570 34.51 2.10 -11.80
N GLU A 571 35.04 2.61 -12.91
CA GLU A 571 35.22 1.84 -14.16
C GLU A 571 36.27 0.74 -14.03
N GLU A 572 37.40 0.98 -13.34
CA GLU A 572 38.40 -0.06 -13.05
C GLU A 572 37.85 -1.15 -12.12
N PHE A 573 36.99 -0.78 -11.17
CA PHE A 573 36.35 -1.74 -10.27
C PHE A 573 35.26 -2.57 -10.98
N GLU A 574 34.47 -1.97 -11.87
CA GLU A 574 33.51 -2.69 -12.73
C GLU A 574 34.24 -3.65 -13.70
N ALA A 575 35.35 -3.24 -14.30
CA ALA A 575 36.18 -4.10 -15.14
C ALA A 575 36.85 -5.26 -14.36
N SER A 576 37.11 -5.08 -13.07
CA SER A 576 37.71 -6.13 -12.22
C SER A 576 36.72 -7.23 -11.79
N GLN A 577 35.40 -6.96 -11.84
CA GLN A 577 34.36 -7.95 -11.49
C GLN A 577 33.87 -8.78 -12.70
N ASP A 578 34.14 -8.34 -13.93
CA ASP A 578 33.79 -9.08 -15.15
C ASP A 578 34.81 -10.19 -15.52
N VAL A 579 35.84 -10.44 -14.70
CA VAL A 579 36.89 -11.44 -14.97
C VAL A 579 36.71 -12.77 -14.19
N SER A 580 35.53 -13.03 -13.61
CA SER A 580 35.22 -14.36 -13.04
C SER A 580 33.93 -14.96 -13.57
N MET A 581 33.91 -15.26 -14.87
CA MET A 581 33.11 -16.34 -15.44
C MET A 581 33.92 -17.00 -16.55
N ASP A 582 34.73 -17.98 -16.17
CA ASP A 582 35.16 -19.06 -17.07
C ASP A 582 34.64 -20.37 -16.47
N ASP A 583 34.05 -21.19 -17.34
CA ASP A 583 33.28 -22.39 -17.02
C ASP A 583 34.14 -23.46 -16.33
N GLY A 584 33.61 -24.08 -15.26
CA GLY A 584 34.27 -25.19 -14.58
C GLY A 584 33.34 -25.99 -13.67
N ASP A 585 32.81 -27.09 -14.22
CA ASP A 585 32.32 -28.32 -13.56
C ASP A 585 31.80 -28.26 -12.11
N GLU A 586 30.48 -28.33 -11.95
CA GLU A 586 29.84 -28.86 -10.73
C GLU A 586 28.71 -29.83 -11.11
N ASN A 587 29.11 -31.06 -11.44
CA ASN A 587 28.27 -32.25 -11.25
C ASN A 587 28.98 -33.08 -10.18
N GLU A 588 28.66 -32.93 -8.89
CA GLU A 588 28.87 -34.03 -7.90
C GLU A 588 28.20 -33.88 -6.52
N ASP A 589 27.57 -32.76 -6.14
CA ASP A 589 27.12 -32.58 -4.74
C ASP A 589 25.60 -32.65 -4.45
N GLU A 590 24.75 -33.11 -5.39
CA GLU A 590 23.30 -33.26 -5.13
C GLU A 590 22.87 -34.60 -4.48
N ASP A 591 23.76 -35.57 -4.30
CA ASP A 591 23.40 -36.95 -3.91
C ASP A 591 23.52 -37.28 -2.40
N GLU A 592 23.92 -36.31 -1.56
CA GLU A 592 24.04 -36.46 -0.10
C GLU A 592 22.86 -35.83 0.68
N ALA A 593 22.19 -34.80 0.16
CA ALA A 593 21.05 -34.16 0.84
C ALA A 593 19.75 -34.98 0.75
N ALA A 594 19.63 -35.87 -0.26
CA ALA A 594 18.45 -36.72 -0.46
C ALA A 594 18.36 -37.92 0.50
N LYS A 595 19.40 -38.22 1.29
CA LYS A 595 19.44 -39.40 2.18
C LYS A 595 19.08 -39.13 3.64
N LEU A 596 18.91 -37.87 4.08
CA LEU A 596 18.63 -37.56 5.48
C LEU A 596 17.13 -37.32 5.83
N HIS A 597 16.23 -37.19 4.86
CA HIS A 597 14.80 -36.95 5.11
C HIS A 597 13.92 -38.22 5.14
N ALA A 598 14.46 -39.39 4.85
CA ALA A 598 13.73 -40.66 4.91
C ALA A 598 13.77 -41.28 6.32
N ARG A 599 13.19 -40.63 7.34
CA ARG A 599 12.89 -41.23 8.66
C ARG A 599 12.02 -40.31 9.52
N ARG A 600 10.69 -40.40 9.38
CA ARG A 600 9.72 -40.24 10.49
C ARG A 600 8.35 -40.83 10.07
N PRO A 601 7.61 -41.42 11.02
CA PRO A 601 6.57 -42.39 10.73
C PRO A 601 5.22 -41.77 10.40
N VAL A 602 4.47 -42.47 9.55
CA VAL A 602 3.06 -42.24 9.21
C VAL A 602 2.19 -42.61 10.42
N VAL A 603 1.35 -41.67 10.86
CA VAL A 603 0.21 -41.95 11.74
C VAL A 603 -1.04 -41.86 10.89
N HIS A 604 -1.68 -43.01 10.69
CA HIS A 604 -3.07 -43.11 10.26
C HIS A 604 -3.95 -42.89 11.49
N ASP A 605 -5.02 -42.11 11.35
CA ASP A 605 -6.30 -42.46 11.96
C ASP A 605 -7.45 -41.88 11.15
N SER A 606 -8.52 -42.66 11.13
CA SER A 606 -9.71 -42.63 10.29
C SER A 606 -10.88 -41.89 10.96
N ASP A 607 -12.03 -41.94 10.29
CA ASP A 607 -13.41 -41.74 10.77
C ASP A 607 -14.01 -40.38 10.35
N GLU A 608 -14.88 -40.35 9.33
CA GLU A 608 -16.31 -40.73 9.29
C GLU A 608 -17.27 -39.67 9.89
N GLU A 609 -18.11 -39.13 8.97
CA GLU A 609 -19.56 -38.92 9.07
C GLU A 609 -20.21 -38.06 10.20
N ILE A 610 -20.68 -36.86 9.76
CA ILE A 610 -21.98 -36.15 9.97
C ILE A 610 -22.49 -35.90 11.43
N PRO A 611 -23.55 -35.08 11.71
CA PRO A 611 -24.73 -34.66 10.92
C PRO A 611 -24.72 -33.24 10.34
#